data_AF-A0A975Y178-F1
#
_entry.id   AF-A0A975Y178-F1
#
_cell.length_a   1.000
_cell.length_b   1.000
_cell.length_c   1.000
_cell.angle_alpha   90.00
_cell.angle_beta   90.00
_cell.angle_gamma   90.00
#
_symmetry.space_group_name_H-M   'P 1'
#
loop_
_entity.id
_entity.type
_entity.pdbx_description
1 polymer ?
#
loop_
_entity_poly.entity_id
_entity_poly.type
_entity_poly.pdbx_seq_one_letter_code
_entity_poly.pdbx_strand_id
1 'polypeptide(L)'
;MPAGPGGAATIVEPRLLDAVQVHLGDSVRELRSPPWASADIGKQDSSIDLGVPGRIFPQWLRCTGCGLLAQVSDGASFEYRNTNPYRPDQAEFVHVRCSGWAEGGKTKGKPRPRPAVPARYLIACPNGHLDEFPYVAWVHRGGSCPKAAKPALRMREWKSNIGPDVQIICKACDAQRGMLEATGRDAKDKLPGCRGRHPHLDAFFNCDEPGRLMMLGAANQWFSNTVGLLALPREDATSSTELAPAIKALPLKVLGAVNGREGLGLFKMIAEAHGLSGLEDVTDDVLWQAFQIATGVIPAPTVEKDTAARRDPRALLAPEWAVLSDRSKYTKHSGSADFKAAPRDVAEALRARVTAVVAVERLKKVNAFIGFTRIDAFDRIDDAFDRVAPLTRSGRPHWVPATEDRGEGGVPPVRRAGGCRVGSRCAGAAGLGSLPASSQAELPASYQRHGGRHRPGRTVPCSPLLGHPHARPPAHPRDVDVEWLRLGESERTHLRVARH
;
A
#
# COMPACT_ATOMS: atom_id res chain seq x y z
N MET A 1 26.24 10.57 -13.79
CA MET A 1 25.28 10.17 -14.84
C MET A 1 24.09 9.53 -14.12
N PRO A 2 22.89 10.13 -14.12
CA PRO A 2 21.72 9.42 -13.62
C PRO A 2 21.57 8.13 -14.42
N ALA A 3 21.16 7.05 -13.75
CA ALA A 3 20.93 5.76 -14.38
C ALA A 3 20.12 5.95 -15.66
N GLY A 4 20.57 5.35 -16.77
CA GLY A 4 19.83 5.40 -18.03
C GLY A 4 18.37 4.96 -17.85
N PRO A 5 17.48 5.34 -18.78
CA PRO A 5 16.05 4.99 -18.69
C PRO A 5 15.88 3.49 -18.42
N GLY A 6 15.20 3.14 -17.34
CA GLY A 6 14.94 1.77 -16.89
C GLY A 6 15.87 1.21 -15.80
N GLY A 7 16.93 1.92 -15.41
CA GLY A 7 17.77 1.52 -14.26
C GLY A 7 17.17 2.02 -12.94
N ALA A 8 16.75 1.09 -12.06
CA ALA A 8 16.40 1.42 -10.68
C ALA A 8 17.59 2.11 -9.98
N ALA A 9 17.42 3.34 -9.50
CA ALA A 9 18.50 4.10 -8.88
C ALA A 9 18.80 3.57 -7.47
N THR A 10 20.07 3.46 -7.11
CA THR A 10 20.47 3.06 -5.77
C THR A 10 20.26 4.22 -4.79
N ILE A 11 19.57 3.93 -3.70
CA ILE A 11 19.40 4.84 -2.56
C ILE A 11 20.51 4.52 -1.56
N VAL A 12 21.29 5.55 -1.18
CA VAL A 12 22.41 5.40 -0.26
C VAL A 12 21.96 5.83 1.13
N GLU A 13 21.58 4.85 1.96
CA GLU A 13 21.28 5.07 3.38
C GLU A 13 21.76 3.87 4.22
N PRO A 14 22.95 3.96 4.84
CA PRO A 14 23.59 2.81 5.50
C PRO A 14 22.88 2.35 6.77
N ARG A 15 22.29 3.28 7.53
CA ARG A 15 21.55 2.93 8.76
C ARG A 15 20.33 2.08 8.40
N LEU A 16 19.65 2.46 7.32
CA LEU A 16 18.52 1.70 6.80
C LEU A 16 18.98 0.35 6.22
N LEU A 17 20.12 0.31 5.53
CA LEU A 17 20.67 -0.93 5.01
C LEU A 17 21.02 -1.93 6.13
N ASP A 18 21.66 -1.50 7.23
CA ASP A 18 21.94 -2.37 8.39
C ASP A 18 20.63 -2.85 9.03
N ALA A 19 19.64 -1.97 9.20
CA ALA A 19 18.33 -2.35 9.72
C ALA A 19 17.63 -3.39 8.82
N VAL A 20 17.69 -3.23 7.50
CA VAL A 20 17.15 -4.20 6.54
C VAL A 20 17.90 -5.54 6.62
N GLN A 21 19.23 -5.52 6.75
CA GLN A 21 20.06 -6.73 6.88
C GLN A 21 19.74 -7.51 8.16
N VAL A 22 19.36 -6.83 9.24
CA VAL A 22 18.89 -7.47 10.48
C VAL A 22 17.60 -8.27 10.27
N HIS A 23 16.74 -7.86 9.33
CA HIS A 23 15.48 -8.54 9.00
C HIS A 23 15.61 -9.61 7.90
N LEU A 24 16.38 -9.32 6.84
CA LEU A 24 16.44 -10.17 5.63
C LEU A 24 17.78 -10.89 5.44
N GLY A 25 18.76 -10.61 6.30
CA GLY A 25 20.11 -11.16 6.26
C GLY A 25 21.10 -10.31 5.46
N ASP A 26 22.38 -10.62 5.64
CA ASP A 26 23.52 -9.91 5.02
C ASP A 26 23.63 -10.08 3.49
N SER A 27 22.74 -10.85 2.87
CA SER A 27 22.69 -10.98 1.41
C SER A 27 22.28 -9.69 0.72
N VAL A 28 21.54 -8.82 1.41
CA VAL A 28 21.07 -7.52 0.91
C VAL A 28 22.24 -6.54 0.88
N ARG A 29 22.56 -6.02 -0.30
CA ARG A 29 23.67 -5.08 -0.53
C ARG A 29 23.22 -3.69 -0.93
N GLU A 30 22.01 -3.56 -1.48
CA GLU A 30 21.55 -2.33 -2.08
C GLU A 30 20.07 -2.03 -1.75
N LEU A 31 19.76 -0.76 -1.58
CA LEU A 31 18.40 -0.22 -1.56
C LEU A 31 18.15 0.41 -2.94
N ARG A 32 17.06 0.05 -3.62
CA ARG A 32 16.79 0.55 -4.98
C ARG A 32 15.43 1.22 -5.08
N SER A 33 15.38 2.37 -5.74
CA SER A 33 14.13 3.02 -6.08
C SER A 33 13.32 2.18 -7.08
N PRO A 34 11.98 2.29 -7.09
CA PRO A 34 11.18 1.67 -8.13
C PRO A 34 11.62 2.17 -9.51
N PRO A 35 11.53 1.33 -10.56
CA PRO A 35 11.91 1.75 -11.90
C PRO A 35 11.08 2.95 -12.31
N TRP A 36 11.75 4.01 -12.78
CA TRP A 36 11.14 5.24 -13.23
C TRP A 36 11.42 5.45 -14.71
N ALA A 37 10.38 5.78 -15.47
CA ALA A 37 10.48 6.23 -16.86
C ALA A 37 9.98 7.67 -16.93
N SER A 38 10.64 8.49 -17.75
CA SER A 38 10.20 9.87 -17.95
C SER A 38 8.82 9.89 -18.62
N ALA A 39 8.00 10.86 -18.23
CA ALA A 39 6.70 11.10 -18.83
C ALA A 39 6.81 11.87 -20.16
N ASP A 40 7.87 11.68 -20.94
CA ASP A 40 8.05 12.34 -22.23
C ASP A 40 7.02 11.79 -23.23
N ILE A 41 5.83 12.37 -23.14
CA ILE A 41 4.66 12.08 -23.97
C ILE A 41 5.02 12.49 -25.42
N GLY A 42 5.14 11.49 -26.30
CA GLY A 42 5.03 11.70 -27.74
C GLY A 42 6.27 11.42 -28.59
N LYS A 43 7.38 10.94 -28.02
CA LYS A 43 8.48 10.37 -28.82
C LYS A 43 8.91 9.02 -28.27
N GLN A 44 8.44 7.98 -28.95
CA GLN A 44 8.72 6.57 -28.73
C GLN A 44 8.18 5.97 -27.43
N ASP A 45 7.72 4.73 -27.56
CA ASP A 45 6.94 3.87 -26.67
C ASP A 45 7.53 3.60 -25.26
N SER A 46 8.48 4.38 -24.77
CA SER A 46 9.31 4.05 -23.60
C SER A 46 8.56 3.82 -22.27
N SER A 47 7.47 4.55 -21.97
CA SER A 47 6.72 4.35 -20.72
C SER A 47 5.65 3.27 -20.81
N ILE A 48 5.16 2.96 -22.02
CA ILE A 48 4.22 1.87 -22.31
C ILE A 48 4.98 0.54 -22.44
N ASP A 49 6.19 0.57 -23.02
CA ASP A 49 7.07 -0.59 -23.20
C ASP A 49 7.74 -1.05 -21.91
N LEU A 50 7.88 -0.20 -20.90
CA LEU A 50 8.44 -0.60 -19.60
C LEU A 50 7.52 -1.57 -18.85
N GLY A 51 6.28 -1.78 -19.31
CA GLY A 51 5.22 -2.54 -18.65
C GLY A 51 5.72 -3.68 -17.76
N VAL A 52 5.42 -3.59 -16.46
CA VAL A 52 5.87 -4.62 -15.51
C VAL A 52 5.15 -5.93 -15.84
N PRO A 53 5.88 -7.03 -16.11
CA PRO A 53 5.26 -8.30 -16.44
C PRO A 53 4.37 -8.76 -15.27
N GLY A 54 3.07 -8.75 -15.51
CA GLY A 54 2.06 -9.20 -14.56
C GLY A 54 1.68 -10.65 -14.79
N ARG A 55 1.32 -11.36 -13.71
CA ARG A 55 0.70 -12.69 -13.80
C ARG A 55 -0.78 -12.56 -13.46
N ILE A 56 -1.60 -13.31 -14.18
CA ILE A 56 -3.03 -13.38 -13.91
C ILE A 56 -3.23 -14.19 -12.63
N PHE A 57 -3.75 -13.53 -11.60
CA PHE A 57 -4.15 -14.17 -10.35
C PHE A 57 -5.41 -13.49 -9.80
N PRO A 58 -6.43 -14.25 -9.38
CA PRO A 58 -6.60 -15.69 -9.60
C PRO A 58 -6.80 -16.03 -11.09
N GLN A 59 -6.49 -17.27 -11.47
CA GLN A 59 -6.80 -17.85 -12.78
C GLN A 59 -8.24 -18.35 -12.87
N TRP A 60 -8.90 -18.63 -11.74
CA TRP A 60 -10.34 -18.87 -11.74
C TRP A 60 -11.10 -17.59 -12.06
N LEU A 61 -11.89 -17.61 -13.12
CA LEU A 61 -12.76 -16.53 -13.54
C LEU A 61 -14.22 -16.96 -13.51
N ARG A 62 -15.10 -15.99 -13.27
CA ARG A 62 -16.55 -16.11 -13.29
C ARG A 62 -17.14 -15.25 -14.40
N CYS A 63 -17.95 -15.86 -15.26
CA CYS A 63 -18.78 -15.13 -16.21
C CYS A 63 -19.88 -14.34 -15.49
N THR A 64 -19.96 -13.03 -15.71
CA THR A 64 -21.00 -12.14 -15.16
C THR A 64 -22.41 -12.41 -15.68
N GLY A 65 -22.54 -13.11 -16.82
CA GLY A 65 -23.83 -13.39 -17.45
C GLY A 65 -24.48 -14.71 -17.04
N CYS A 66 -23.73 -15.81 -17.06
CA CYS A 66 -24.25 -17.16 -16.79
C CYS A 66 -23.69 -17.81 -15.52
N GLY A 67 -22.76 -17.13 -14.83
CA GLY A 67 -22.10 -17.65 -13.64
C GLY A 67 -21.11 -18.79 -13.91
N LEU A 68 -20.78 -19.12 -15.17
CA LEU A 68 -19.74 -20.10 -15.50
C LEU A 68 -18.46 -19.77 -14.73
N LEU A 69 -17.92 -20.77 -14.04
CA LEU A 69 -16.71 -20.68 -13.24
C LEU A 69 -15.70 -21.68 -13.82
N ALA A 70 -14.61 -21.17 -14.37
CA ALA A 70 -13.56 -21.97 -15.02
C ALA A 70 -12.19 -21.29 -14.87
N GLN A 71 -11.12 -22.04 -15.09
CA GLN A 71 -9.76 -21.50 -15.09
C GLN A 71 -9.42 -20.88 -16.46
N VAL A 72 -8.59 -19.83 -16.47
CA VAL A 72 -8.02 -19.27 -17.70
C VAL A 72 -7.27 -20.34 -18.51
N SER A 73 -6.60 -21.27 -17.82
CA SER A 73 -5.83 -22.36 -18.44
C SER A 73 -6.67 -23.39 -19.19
N ASP A 74 -8.00 -23.38 -19.03
CA ASP A 74 -8.91 -24.23 -19.82
C ASP A 74 -8.90 -23.84 -21.31
N GLY A 75 -8.59 -22.58 -21.64
CA GLY A 75 -8.45 -22.08 -23.02
C GLY A 75 -9.74 -22.05 -23.85
N ALA A 76 -10.77 -22.82 -23.47
CA ALA A 76 -12.05 -22.92 -24.15
C ALA A 76 -13.13 -22.01 -23.53
N SER A 77 -13.06 -21.78 -22.22
CA SER A 77 -14.11 -21.06 -21.47
C SER A 77 -14.04 -19.53 -21.60
N PHE A 78 -12.82 -18.96 -21.63
CA PHE A 78 -12.59 -17.51 -21.61
C PHE A 78 -11.49 -17.11 -22.59
N GLU A 79 -11.71 -16.00 -23.28
CA GLU A 79 -10.78 -15.40 -24.23
C GLU A 79 -10.23 -14.08 -23.65
N TYR A 80 -8.92 -13.87 -23.71
CA TYR A 80 -8.30 -12.59 -23.37
C TYR A 80 -8.40 -11.62 -24.55
N ARG A 81 -8.88 -10.41 -24.29
CA ARG A 81 -9.02 -9.35 -25.29
C ARG A 81 -8.27 -8.10 -24.83
N ASN A 82 -7.26 -7.73 -25.60
CA ASN A 82 -6.56 -6.45 -25.46
C ASN A 82 -6.31 -5.88 -26.86
N THR A 83 -7.39 -5.52 -27.54
CA THR A 83 -7.35 -5.15 -28.96
C THR A 83 -7.07 -3.68 -29.22
N ASN A 84 -7.03 -2.83 -28.18
CA ASN A 84 -6.84 -1.39 -28.31
C ASN A 84 -5.45 -0.97 -27.78
N PRO A 85 -4.46 -0.74 -28.66
CA PRO A 85 -3.10 -0.37 -28.23
C PRO A 85 -3.04 0.93 -27.43
N TYR A 86 -3.97 1.86 -27.68
CA TYR A 86 -4.03 3.16 -26.99
C TYR A 86 -4.80 3.10 -25.67
N ARG A 87 -5.44 1.97 -25.38
CA ARG A 87 -6.26 1.74 -24.17
C ARG A 87 -5.95 0.37 -23.56
N PRO A 88 -4.71 0.15 -23.10
CA PRO A 88 -4.34 -1.09 -22.40
C PRO A 88 -5.15 -1.31 -21.11
N ASP A 89 -5.76 -0.24 -20.56
CA ASP A 89 -6.71 -0.29 -19.45
C ASP A 89 -8.01 -1.06 -19.77
N GLN A 90 -8.33 -1.26 -21.06
CA GLN A 90 -9.51 -1.98 -21.51
C GLN A 90 -9.27 -3.49 -21.69
N ALA A 91 -8.10 -3.99 -21.32
CA ALA A 91 -7.82 -5.41 -21.34
C ALA A 91 -8.80 -6.19 -20.44
N GLU A 92 -9.49 -7.18 -21.02
CA GLU A 92 -10.49 -7.96 -20.29
C GLU A 92 -10.50 -9.45 -20.70
N PHE A 93 -11.07 -10.28 -19.84
CA PHE A 93 -11.43 -11.66 -20.18
C PHE A 93 -12.92 -11.73 -20.54
N VAL A 94 -13.23 -12.45 -21.62
CA VAL A 94 -14.59 -12.55 -22.14
C VAL A 94 -15.00 -14.00 -22.36
N HIS A 95 -16.18 -14.37 -21.87
CA HIS A 95 -16.89 -15.57 -22.29
C HIS A 95 -17.65 -15.28 -23.59
N VAL A 96 -17.08 -15.68 -24.72
CA VAL A 96 -17.50 -15.28 -26.08
C VAL A 96 -18.94 -15.64 -26.41
N ARG A 97 -19.35 -16.89 -26.15
CA ARG A 97 -20.68 -17.41 -26.49
C ARG A 97 -21.53 -17.67 -25.25
N CYS A 98 -21.68 -16.66 -24.40
CA CYS A 98 -22.49 -16.78 -23.20
C CYS A 98 -24.00 -16.82 -23.54
N SER A 99 -24.64 -17.95 -23.27
CA SER A 99 -26.11 -18.12 -23.38
C SER A 99 -26.90 -17.35 -22.31
N GLY A 100 -26.21 -16.82 -21.29
CA GLY A 100 -26.85 -16.27 -20.10
C GLY A 100 -27.38 -17.38 -19.18
N TRP A 101 -28.21 -17.00 -18.22
CA TRP A 101 -28.85 -17.92 -17.30
C TRP A 101 -30.32 -17.58 -17.12
N ALA A 102 -31.16 -18.61 -16.96
CA ALA A 102 -32.57 -18.52 -16.64
C ALA A 102 -32.91 -19.62 -15.62
N GLU A 103 -33.67 -19.26 -14.58
CA GLU A 103 -34.27 -20.24 -13.67
C GLU A 103 -35.33 -21.04 -14.43
N GLY A 104 -35.23 -22.38 -14.42
CA GLY A 104 -36.27 -23.26 -14.96
C GLY A 104 -36.15 -23.65 -16.45
N GLY A 105 -35.08 -23.30 -17.17
CA GLY A 105 -34.86 -23.83 -18.52
C GLY A 105 -34.29 -22.86 -19.55
N LYS A 106 -34.54 -23.14 -20.84
CA LYS A 106 -33.87 -22.54 -22.00
C LYS A 106 -33.82 -21.01 -21.94
N THR A 107 -32.62 -20.47 -22.02
CA THR A 107 -32.34 -19.04 -22.15
C THR A 107 -32.93 -18.51 -23.47
N LYS A 108 -33.83 -17.52 -23.38
CA LYS A 108 -34.59 -16.98 -24.52
C LYS A 108 -33.79 -16.02 -25.44
N GLY A 109 -32.47 -15.88 -25.24
CA GLY A 109 -31.63 -14.93 -25.97
C GLY A 109 -30.52 -15.60 -26.79
N LYS A 110 -30.10 -14.95 -27.89
CA LYS A 110 -28.91 -15.35 -28.65
C LYS A 110 -27.66 -15.28 -27.76
N PRO A 111 -26.72 -16.23 -27.87
CA PRO A 111 -25.45 -16.17 -27.17
C PRO A 111 -24.72 -14.86 -27.49
N ARG A 112 -24.18 -14.21 -26.46
CA ARG A 112 -23.49 -12.92 -26.59
C ARG A 112 -22.28 -12.85 -25.66
N PRO A 113 -21.26 -12.03 -25.98
CA PRO A 113 -20.09 -11.90 -25.14
C PRO A 113 -20.42 -11.40 -23.72
N ARG A 114 -19.89 -12.20 -22.78
CA ARG A 114 -19.80 -12.12 -21.32
C ARG A 114 -18.54 -11.53 -20.69
N PRO A 115 -18.47 -10.36 -20.03
CA PRO A 115 -17.27 -10.07 -19.23
C PRO A 115 -17.06 -11.15 -18.16
N ALA A 116 -15.83 -11.64 -18.02
CA ALA A 116 -15.42 -12.61 -17.04
C ALA A 116 -14.54 -11.91 -16.00
N VAL A 117 -14.96 -11.99 -14.74
CA VAL A 117 -14.29 -11.34 -13.61
C VAL A 117 -13.56 -12.39 -12.77
N PRO A 118 -12.47 -12.03 -12.08
CA PRO A 118 -11.81 -12.93 -11.13
C PRO A 118 -12.79 -13.53 -10.12
N ALA A 119 -12.63 -14.82 -9.84
CA ALA A 119 -13.43 -15.47 -8.83
C ALA A 119 -13.10 -14.88 -7.46
N ARG A 120 -14.14 -14.52 -6.69
CA ARG A 120 -14.00 -13.67 -5.50
C ARG A 120 -13.46 -14.39 -4.26
N TYR A 121 -13.35 -15.71 -4.28
CA TYR A 121 -12.90 -16.50 -3.13
C TYR A 121 -11.50 -17.02 -3.37
N LEU A 122 -10.67 -16.88 -2.35
CA LEU A 122 -9.29 -17.32 -2.26
C LEU A 122 -9.12 -18.13 -0.96
N ILE A 123 -7.96 -18.75 -0.81
CA ILE A 123 -7.54 -19.40 0.43
C ILE A 123 -6.18 -18.83 0.85
N ALA A 124 -6.04 -18.46 2.12
CA ALA A 124 -4.80 -17.91 2.66
C ALA A 124 -4.44 -18.62 3.97
N CYS A 125 -3.19 -18.53 4.43
CA CYS A 125 -2.81 -19.01 5.76
C CYS A 125 -2.05 -17.93 6.55
N PRO A 126 -1.89 -18.11 7.88
CA PRO A 126 -1.16 -17.16 8.74
C PRO A 126 0.29 -16.92 8.28
N ASN A 127 0.97 -17.91 7.68
CA ASN A 127 2.34 -17.77 7.18
C ASN A 127 2.44 -16.96 5.87
N GLY A 128 1.41 -16.18 5.53
CA GLY A 128 1.43 -15.31 4.37
C GLY A 128 1.24 -15.99 3.02
N HIS A 129 0.93 -17.29 2.95
CA HIS A 129 0.58 -17.94 1.68
C HIS A 129 -0.81 -17.52 1.19
N LEU A 130 -0.99 -17.52 -0.13
CA LEU A 130 -2.23 -17.18 -0.81
C LEU A 130 -2.41 -18.09 -2.02
N ASP A 131 -3.55 -18.74 -2.14
CA ASP A 131 -3.89 -19.57 -3.28
C ASP A 131 -5.33 -19.30 -3.73
N GLU A 132 -5.65 -19.81 -4.90
CA GLU A 132 -7.00 -19.80 -5.43
C GLU A 132 -7.87 -20.76 -4.64
N PHE A 133 -9.16 -20.44 -4.50
CA PHE A 133 -10.05 -21.33 -3.78
C PHE A 133 -10.25 -22.63 -4.56
N PRO A 134 -10.16 -23.81 -3.90
CA PRO A 134 -10.21 -25.10 -4.57
C PRO A 134 -11.66 -25.51 -4.88
N TYR A 135 -12.30 -24.80 -5.82
CA TYR A 135 -13.74 -24.93 -6.12
C TYR A 135 -14.18 -26.36 -6.46
N VAL A 136 -13.38 -27.12 -7.21
CA VAL A 136 -13.70 -28.51 -7.58
C VAL A 136 -13.71 -29.41 -6.34
N ALA A 137 -12.65 -29.36 -5.52
CA ALA A 137 -12.61 -30.14 -4.29
C ALA A 137 -13.69 -29.68 -3.31
N TRP A 138 -13.95 -28.38 -3.22
CA TRP A 138 -14.97 -27.81 -2.34
C TRP A 138 -16.36 -28.39 -2.60
N VAL A 139 -16.82 -28.36 -3.86
CA VAL A 139 -18.16 -28.84 -4.23
C VAL A 139 -18.31 -30.36 -4.07
N HIS A 140 -17.20 -31.11 -4.16
CA HIS A 140 -17.15 -32.57 -3.97
C HIS A 140 -16.65 -32.99 -2.56
N ARG A 141 -16.67 -32.08 -1.57
CA ARG A 141 -16.30 -32.36 -0.17
C ARG A 141 -14.91 -32.99 0.00
N GLY A 142 -13.93 -32.47 -0.73
CA GLY A 142 -12.53 -32.93 -0.73
C GLY A 142 -12.20 -33.92 -1.85
N GLY A 143 -13.20 -34.54 -2.48
CA GLY A 143 -13.02 -35.47 -3.58
C GLY A 143 -12.85 -34.79 -4.96
N SER A 144 -12.69 -35.62 -5.99
CA SER A 144 -12.78 -35.21 -7.39
C SER A 144 -14.19 -35.44 -7.95
N CYS A 145 -14.46 -34.92 -9.15
CA CYS A 145 -15.75 -35.17 -9.79
C CYS A 145 -15.80 -36.58 -10.38
N PRO A 146 -16.84 -37.38 -10.10
CA PRO A 146 -16.94 -38.75 -10.60
C PRO A 146 -17.22 -38.84 -12.11
N LYS A 147 -17.70 -37.75 -12.73
CA LYS A 147 -18.14 -37.75 -14.14
C LYS A 147 -17.19 -37.01 -15.10
N ALA A 148 -16.22 -36.26 -14.59
CA ALA A 148 -15.29 -35.49 -15.43
C ALA A 148 -14.00 -35.17 -14.67
N ALA A 149 -12.85 -35.30 -15.35
CA ALA A 149 -11.56 -34.92 -14.77
C ALA A 149 -11.45 -33.40 -14.52
N LYS A 150 -12.01 -32.58 -15.42
CA LYS A 150 -12.06 -31.11 -15.34
C LYS A 150 -13.51 -30.63 -15.50
N PRO A 151 -14.33 -30.69 -14.44
CA PRO A 151 -15.74 -30.31 -14.54
C PRO A 151 -15.89 -28.81 -14.70
N ALA A 152 -16.74 -28.37 -15.63
CA ALA A 152 -17.18 -26.98 -15.66
C ALA A 152 -18.03 -26.68 -14.41
N LEU A 153 -17.71 -25.60 -13.70
CA LEU A 153 -18.44 -25.19 -12.52
C LEU A 153 -19.32 -23.98 -12.82
N ARG A 154 -20.26 -23.70 -11.92
CA ARG A 154 -21.10 -22.51 -11.96
C ARG A 154 -21.20 -21.92 -10.57
N MET A 155 -20.96 -20.62 -10.46
CA MET A 155 -21.17 -19.83 -9.26
C MET A 155 -22.49 -19.08 -9.37
N ARG A 156 -23.43 -19.41 -8.48
CA ARG A 156 -24.76 -18.83 -8.38
C ARG A 156 -24.81 -17.95 -7.15
N GLU A 157 -25.23 -16.70 -7.32
CA GLU A 157 -25.31 -15.74 -6.23
C GLU A 157 -26.74 -15.21 -6.15
N TRP A 158 -27.33 -15.22 -4.95
CA TRP A 158 -28.61 -14.58 -4.68
C TRP A 158 -28.45 -13.39 -3.77
N LYS A 159 -29.33 -12.41 -3.94
CA LYS A 159 -29.56 -11.39 -2.91
C LYS A 159 -30.36 -12.06 -1.79
N SER A 160 -29.77 -12.19 -0.61
CA SER A 160 -30.49 -12.58 0.61
C SER A 160 -30.46 -11.44 1.62
N ASN A 161 -31.40 -11.45 2.57
CA ASN A 161 -31.48 -10.45 3.65
C ASN A 161 -30.31 -10.53 4.64
N ILE A 162 -29.56 -11.64 4.66
CA ILE A 162 -28.43 -11.91 5.57
C ILE A 162 -27.08 -11.65 4.86
N GLY A 163 -27.11 -11.34 3.55
CA GLY A 163 -25.94 -11.16 2.70
C GLY A 163 -26.03 -11.98 1.41
N PRO A 164 -25.06 -11.86 0.48
CA PRO A 164 -25.07 -12.65 -0.75
C PRO A 164 -24.83 -14.14 -0.45
N ASP A 165 -25.86 -14.97 -0.58
CA ASP A 165 -25.71 -16.43 -0.52
C ASP A 165 -25.17 -16.93 -1.86
N VAL A 166 -24.08 -17.68 -1.79
CA VAL A 166 -23.35 -18.14 -2.98
C VAL A 166 -23.20 -19.64 -2.97
N GLN A 167 -23.59 -20.25 -4.07
CA GLN A 167 -23.54 -21.67 -4.28
C GLN A 167 -22.65 -21.99 -5.47
N ILE A 168 -21.77 -22.97 -5.28
CA ILE A 168 -20.95 -23.55 -6.34
C ILE A 168 -21.62 -24.84 -6.79
N ILE A 169 -21.80 -24.99 -8.10
CA ILE A 169 -22.53 -26.10 -8.72
C ILE A 169 -21.63 -26.73 -9.79
N CYS A 170 -21.44 -28.04 -9.72
CA CYS A 170 -20.76 -28.81 -10.75
C CYS A 170 -21.73 -29.12 -11.90
N LYS A 171 -21.41 -28.71 -13.13
CA LYS A 171 -22.29 -28.95 -14.29
C LYS A 171 -22.22 -30.37 -14.85
N ALA A 172 -21.24 -31.17 -14.43
CA ALA A 172 -21.08 -32.55 -14.89
C ALA A 172 -21.91 -33.53 -14.05
N CYS A 173 -21.92 -33.37 -12.71
CA CYS A 173 -22.60 -34.28 -11.78
C CYS A 173 -23.71 -33.65 -10.94
N ASP A 174 -23.97 -32.35 -11.11
CA ASP A 174 -24.97 -31.58 -10.35
C ASP A 174 -24.73 -31.50 -8.83
N ALA A 175 -23.55 -31.93 -8.36
CA ALA A 175 -23.11 -31.66 -6.99
C ALA A 175 -23.08 -30.15 -6.73
N GLN A 176 -23.52 -29.75 -5.53
CA GLN A 176 -23.60 -28.34 -5.15
C GLN A 176 -23.22 -28.13 -3.68
N ARG A 177 -22.59 -26.99 -3.40
CA ARG A 177 -22.20 -26.61 -2.04
C ARG A 177 -22.21 -25.10 -1.85
N GLY A 178 -22.73 -24.63 -0.72
CA GLY A 178 -22.76 -23.22 -0.35
C GLY A 178 -21.41 -22.73 0.14
N MET A 179 -21.09 -21.46 -0.11
CA MET A 179 -19.87 -20.81 0.38
C MET A 179 -20.00 -20.34 1.84
N LEU A 180 -21.21 -20.23 2.39
CA LEU A 180 -21.42 -19.96 3.81
C LEU A 180 -20.80 -21.05 4.70
N GLU A 181 -20.75 -22.31 4.24
CA GLU A 181 -20.06 -23.39 4.96
C GLU A 181 -18.52 -23.20 5.02
N ALA A 182 -17.95 -22.40 4.11
CA ALA A 182 -16.52 -22.04 4.11
C ALA A 182 -16.23 -20.84 5.03
N THR A 183 -17.26 -20.31 5.70
CA THR A 183 -17.17 -19.21 6.66
C THR A 183 -17.51 -19.72 8.07
N GLY A 184 -17.06 -19.02 9.11
CA GLY A 184 -17.33 -19.36 10.50
C GLY A 184 -16.28 -20.25 11.16
N ARG A 185 -16.56 -20.70 12.39
CA ARG A 185 -15.60 -21.42 13.24
C ARG A 185 -15.28 -22.82 12.70
N ASP A 186 -16.30 -23.52 12.21
CA ASP A 186 -16.19 -24.89 11.68
C ASP A 186 -15.63 -24.93 10.24
N ALA A 187 -15.27 -23.77 9.67
CA ALA A 187 -14.69 -23.72 8.34
C ALA A 187 -13.34 -24.44 8.29
N LYS A 188 -12.57 -24.39 9.37
CA LYS A 188 -11.24 -25.03 9.48
C LYS A 188 -11.29 -26.53 9.21
N ASP A 189 -12.38 -27.21 9.62
CA ASP A 189 -12.53 -28.66 9.43
C ASP A 189 -12.99 -29.04 8.01
N LYS A 190 -13.49 -28.06 7.25
CA LYS A 190 -14.07 -28.25 5.91
C LYS A 190 -13.16 -27.77 4.79
N LEU A 191 -12.25 -26.85 5.10
CA LEU A 191 -11.29 -26.28 4.18
C LEU A 191 -10.03 -27.16 4.13
N PRO A 192 -9.40 -27.29 2.94
CA PRO A 192 -8.13 -27.99 2.86
C PRO A 192 -7.01 -27.19 3.54
N GLY A 193 -5.95 -27.90 3.91
CA GLY A 193 -4.70 -27.30 4.37
C GLY A 193 -4.08 -26.35 3.34
N CYS A 194 -3.18 -25.51 3.81
CA CYS A 194 -2.43 -24.63 2.92
C CYS A 194 -1.56 -25.44 1.96
N ARG A 195 -1.59 -25.08 0.67
CA ARG A 195 -0.67 -25.64 -0.33
C ARG A 195 0.71 -24.96 -0.33
N GLY A 196 0.85 -23.88 0.43
CA GLY A 196 2.07 -23.08 0.49
C GLY A 196 2.36 -22.22 -0.74
N ARG A 197 1.33 -21.81 -1.50
CA ARG A 197 1.52 -20.99 -2.70
C ARG A 197 1.84 -19.53 -2.35
N HIS A 198 2.83 -18.98 -3.02
CA HIS A 198 3.09 -17.55 -3.11
C HIS A 198 2.87 -17.07 -4.55
N PRO A 199 1.72 -16.45 -4.88
CA PRO A 199 1.39 -16.07 -6.25
C PRO A 199 2.36 -15.05 -6.85
N HIS A 200 2.91 -14.16 -6.00
CA HIS A 200 3.88 -13.14 -6.39
C HIS A 200 5.26 -13.74 -6.74
N LEU A 201 5.58 -14.92 -6.21
CA LEU A 201 6.82 -15.64 -6.52
C LEU A 201 6.61 -16.76 -7.53
N ASP A 202 5.36 -17.14 -7.81
CA ASP A 202 5.03 -18.35 -8.56
C ASP A 202 5.81 -19.55 -8.04
N ALA A 203 5.69 -19.80 -6.74
CA ALA A 203 6.39 -20.85 -6.03
C ALA A 203 5.47 -21.45 -4.96
N PHE A 204 5.77 -22.69 -4.60
CA PHE A 204 5.13 -23.41 -3.51
C PHE A 204 6.20 -23.76 -2.46
N PHE A 205 5.86 -23.58 -1.20
CA PHE A 205 6.69 -23.93 -0.05
C PHE A 205 5.93 -24.92 0.83
N ASN A 206 6.65 -25.66 1.67
CA ASN A 206 5.99 -26.56 2.61
C ASN A 206 5.24 -25.73 3.67
N CYS A 207 3.99 -26.09 3.94
CA CYS A 207 3.17 -25.40 4.92
C CYS A 207 2.13 -26.35 5.48
N ASP A 208 2.10 -26.49 6.80
CA ASP A 208 1.15 -27.35 7.51
C ASP A 208 0.01 -26.55 8.16
N GLU A 209 -0.04 -25.23 7.92
CA GLU A 209 -1.09 -24.36 8.44
C GLU A 209 -2.45 -24.64 7.79
N PRO A 210 -3.56 -24.56 8.54
CA PRO A 210 -4.90 -24.64 7.97
C PRO A 210 -5.17 -23.46 7.02
N GLY A 211 -5.85 -23.75 5.91
CA GLY A 211 -6.34 -22.70 5.03
C GLY A 211 -7.52 -21.94 5.64
N ARG A 212 -7.51 -20.62 5.49
CA ARG A 212 -8.62 -19.72 5.81
C ARG A 212 -9.20 -19.15 4.53
N LEU A 213 -10.54 -19.09 4.46
CA LEU A 213 -11.21 -18.41 3.36
C LEU A 213 -10.81 -16.93 3.35
N MET A 214 -10.43 -16.42 2.18
CA MET A 214 -10.09 -15.02 1.95
C MET A 214 -10.93 -14.50 0.80
N MET A 215 -11.44 -13.27 0.92
CA MET A 215 -12.13 -12.60 -0.19
C MET A 215 -11.09 -11.84 -1.02
N LEU A 216 -11.23 -11.90 -2.35
CA LEU A 216 -10.41 -11.10 -3.25
C LEU A 216 -10.65 -9.61 -2.96
N GLY A 217 -9.58 -8.86 -2.70
CA GLY A 217 -9.66 -7.44 -2.35
C GLY A 217 -10.02 -7.17 -0.88
N ALA A 218 -10.00 -8.17 0.00
CA ALA A 218 -10.14 -7.95 1.43
C ALA A 218 -8.98 -7.12 1.98
N ALA A 219 -9.25 -6.20 2.91
CA ALA A 219 -8.23 -5.32 3.49
C ALA A 219 -7.10 -6.07 4.20
N ASN A 220 -7.37 -7.27 4.72
CA ASN A 220 -6.39 -8.14 5.37
C ASN A 220 -5.66 -9.10 4.41
N GLN A 221 -5.76 -8.88 3.09
CA GLN A 221 -5.02 -9.65 2.09
C GLN A 221 -3.54 -9.24 2.02
N TRP A 222 -3.22 -8.02 2.45
CA TRP A 222 -1.89 -7.44 2.38
C TRP A 222 -1.67 -6.37 3.45
N PHE A 223 -0.76 -6.64 4.37
CA PHE A 223 -0.22 -5.63 5.28
C PHE A 223 1.25 -5.43 4.95
N SER A 224 1.60 -4.26 4.43
CA SER A 224 2.99 -3.94 4.12
C SER A 224 3.84 -3.96 5.38
N ASN A 225 5.02 -4.56 5.30
CA ASN A 225 6.05 -4.46 6.30
C ASN A 225 7.21 -3.62 5.75
N THR A 226 7.44 -2.47 6.38
CA THR A 226 8.42 -1.47 5.95
C THR A 226 9.25 -1.02 7.13
N VAL A 227 10.53 -0.84 6.91
CA VAL A 227 11.44 -0.19 7.85
C VAL A 227 11.79 1.17 7.27
N GLY A 228 11.77 2.22 8.07
CA GLY A 228 12.08 3.55 7.59
C GLY A 228 12.67 4.43 8.68
N LEU A 229 13.47 5.39 8.25
CA LEU A 229 14.16 6.34 9.11
C LEU A 229 14.17 7.74 8.49
N LEU A 230 14.53 8.74 9.28
CA LEU A 230 14.70 10.10 8.77
C LEU A 230 16.15 10.29 8.35
N ALA A 231 16.36 10.66 7.09
CA ALA A 231 17.68 11.02 6.58
C ALA A 231 18.00 12.43 7.09
N LEU A 232 18.54 12.50 8.30
CA LEU A 232 19.08 13.73 8.88
C LEU A 232 20.57 13.86 8.54
N PRO A 233 21.08 15.09 8.34
CA PRO A 233 22.51 15.32 8.23
C PRO A 233 23.27 14.72 9.42
N ARG A 234 24.33 13.97 9.12
CA ARG A 234 25.08 13.17 10.09
C ARG A 234 26.02 14.06 10.91
N GLU A 235 25.92 14.04 12.24
CA GLU A 235 26.99 14.55 13.14
C GLU A 235 28.10 13.48 13.32
N ASP A 236 27.72 12.20 13.18
CA ASP A 236 28.54 10.98 13.29
C ASP A 236 29.45 10.74 12.07
N ALA A 237 29.34 11.56 11.02
CA ALA A 237 30.26 11.54 9.88
C ALA A 237 31.71 11.93 10.25
N THR A 238 32.01 12.16 11.53
CA THR A 238 33.34 12.52 12.00
C THR A 238 34.27 11.31 12.15
N SER A 239 33.75 10.07 12.24
CA SER A 239 34.56 8.86 12.39
C SER A 239 34.69 8.06 11.10
N SER A 240 35.91 7.56 10.82
CA SER A 240 36.20 6.77 9.61
C SER A 240 35.43 5.45 9.58
N THR A 241 35.10 4.91 10.75
CA THR A 241 34.35 3.66 10.92
C THR A 241 32.86 3.79 10.62
N GLU A 242 32.26 4.95 10.86
CA GLU A 242 30.83 5.20 10.61
C GLU A 242 30.56 5.70 9.18
N LEU A 243 31.57 6.29 8.54
CA LEU A 243 31.53 6.68 7.13
C LEU A 243 31.77 5.51 6.17
N ALA A 244 32.58 4.53 6.56
CA ALA A 244 32.93 3.41 5.68
C ALA A 244 31.72 2.64 5.12
N PRO A 245 30.64 2.34 5.88
CA PRO A 245 29.43 1.72 5.34
C PRO A 245 28.73 2.57 4.26
N ALA A 246 28.76 3.91 4.42
CA ALA A 246 28.19 4.85 3.45
C ALA A 246 28.95 4.87 2.14
N ILE A 247 30.27 4.89 2.23
CA ILE A 247 31.16 4.80 1.07
C ILE A 247 30.98 3.46 0.37
N LYS A 248 30.89 2.36 1.14
CA LYS A 248 30.70 1.01 0.60
C LYS A 248 29.37 0.82 -0.16
N ALA A 249 28.33 1.58 0.20
CA ALA A 249 27.04 1.55 -0.48
C ALA A 249 27.04 2.28 -1.84
N LEU A 250 28.10 3.02 -2.17
CA LEU A 250 28.23 3.68 -3.48
C LEU A 250 28.46 2.66 -4.61
N PRO A 251 28.08 3.00 -5.86
CA PRO A 251 28.33 2.14 -7.00
C PRO A 251 29.83 1.81 -7.16
N LEU A 252 30.15 0.56 -7.52
CA LEU A 252 31.54 0.10 -7.70
C LEU A 252 32.36 0.97 -8.68
N LYS A 253 31.70 1.57 -9.69
CA LYS A 253 32.34 2.49 -10.63
C LYS A 253 32.82 3.79 -9.97
N VAL A 254 32.12 4.26 -8.95
CA VAL A 254 32.50 5.44 -8.16
C VAL A 254 33.72 5.11 -7.31
N LEU A 255 33.70 3.96 -6.64
CA LEU A 255 34.82 3.49 -5.83
C LEU A 255 36.08 3.25 -6.67
N GLY A 256 35.94 2.69 -7.88
CA GLY A 256 37.06 2.47 -8.80
C GLY A 256 37.62 3.73 -9.46
N ALA A 257 36.96 4.89 -9.32
CA ALA A 257 37.41 6.15 -9.91
C ALA A 257 38.45 6.90 -9.04
N VAL A 258 38.65 6.49 -7.79
CA VAL A 258 39.52 7.17 -6.83
C VAL A 258 40.84 6.39 -6.70
N ASN A 259 41.92 6.96 -7.24
CA ASN A 259 43.26 6.40 -7.14
C ASN A 259 44.13 7.29 -6.25
N GLY A 260 44.11 7.04 -4.93
CA GLY A 260 44.92 7.77 -3.97
C GLY A 260 44.24 8.99 -3.34
N ARG A 261 44.93 9.60 -2.36
CA ARG A 261 44.43 10.75 -1.58
C ARG A 261 44.10 11.97 -2.43
N GLU A 262 44.80 12.17 -3.55
CA GLU A 262 44.59 13.30 -4.46
C GLU A 262 43.21 13.28 -5.13
N GLY A 263 42.58 12.10 -5.23
CA GLY A 263 41.24 11.94 -5.80
C GLY A 263 40.08 12.28 -4.86
N LEU A 264 40.34 12.63 -3.59
CA LEU A 264 39.29 12.85 -2.59
C LEU A 264 38.37 14.04 -2.90
N GLY A 265 38.90 15.10 -3.52
CA GLY A 265 38.09 16.23 -3.96
C GLY A 265 37.06 15.83 -5.02
N LEU A 266 37.48 15.03 -6.00
CA LEU A 266 36.58 14.46 -7.02
C LEU A 266 35.59 13.47 -6.39
N PHE A 267 36.06 12.66 -5.42
CA PHE A 267 35.20 11.74 -4.69
C PHE A 267 34.07 12.46 -3.95
N LYS A 268 34.36 13.55 -3.23
CA LYS A 268 33.34 14.37 -2.53
C LYS A 268 32.22 14.80 -3.49
N MET A 269 32.58 15.34 -4.66
CA MET A 269 31.61 15.76 -5.67
C MET A 269 30.78 14.58 -6.24
N ILE A 270 31.43 13.45 -6.53
CA ILE A 270 30.72 12.28 -7.09
C ILE A 270 29.82 11.64 -6.02
N ALA A 271 30.29 11.53 -4.78
CA ALA A 271 29.52 10.97 -3.67
C ALA A 271 28.25 11.80 -3.39
N GLU A 272 28.36 13.13 -3.39
CA GLU A 272 27.23 14.04 -3.25
C GLU A 272 26.21 13.86 -4.39
N ALA A 273 26.68 13.74 -5.64
CA ALA A 273 25.83 13.45 -6.80
C ALA A 273 25.13 12.08 -6.72
N HIS A 274 25.65 11.16 -5.91
CA HIS A 274 25.07 9.84 -5.63
C HIS A 274 24.29 9.79 -4.31
N GLY A 275 24.03 10.94 -3.67
CA GLY A 275 23.16 11.06 -2.50
C GLY A 275 23.86 10.97 -1.15
N LEU A 276 25.20 10.87 -1.12
CA LEU A 276 25.99 10.94 0.10
C LEU A 276 26.42 12.40 0.35
N SER A 277 25.56 13.16 1.02
CA SER A 277 25.80 14.56 1.41
C SER A 277 26.45 14.68 2.79
N GLY A 278 26.95 15.88 3.13
CA GLY A 278 27.56 16.14 4.44
C GLY A 278 29.04 15.74 4.53
N LEU A 279 29.73 15.64 3.39
CA LEU A 279 31.17 15.36 3.33
C LEU A 279 32.03 16.63 3.38
N GLU A 280 31.40 17.81 3.37
CA GLU A 280 32.08 19.11 3.33
C GLU A 280 32.88 19.37 4.61
N ASP A 281 32.30 19.00 5.76
CA ASP A 281 32.90 19.18 7.08
C ASP A 281 33.85 18.03 7.48
N VAL A 282 34.02 17.01 6.62
CA VAL A 282 34.86 15.83 6.89
C VAL A 282 36.29 16.06 6.43
N THR A 283 37.24 15.85 7.35
CA THR A 283 38.68 15.93 7.05
C THR A 283 39.12 14.85 6.06
N ASP A 284 40.07 15.19 5.20
CA ASP A 284 40.54 14.26 4.15
C ASP A 284 41.20 12.99 4.72
N ASP A 285 41.82 13.08 5.91
CA ASP A 285 42.41 11.91 6.59
C ASP A 285 41.34 10.91 7.04
N VAL A 286 40.25 11.40 7.66
CA VAL A 286 39.11 10.58 8.08
C VAL A 286 38.42 9.96 6.86
N LEU A 287 38.23 10.76 5.80
CA LEU A 287 37.59 10.30 4.56
C LEU A 287 38.44 9.23 3.86
N TRP A 288 39.76 9.39 3.82
CA TRP A 288 40.68 8.40 3.25
C TRP A 288 40.66 7.09 4.03
N GLN A 289 40.71 7.15 5.36
CA GLN A 289 40.61 5.95 6.20
C GLN A 289 39.26 5.25 6.01
N ALA A 290 38.16 6.00 5.95
CA ALA A 290 36.83 5.45 5.68
C ALA A 290 36.77 4.75 4.31
N PHE A 291 37.39 5.34 3.29
CA PHE A 291 37.50 4.76 1.95
C PHE A 291 38.32 3.46 1.97
N GLN A 292 39.43 3.42 2.71
CA GLN A 292 40.26 2.22 2.88
C GLN A 292 39.52 1.10 3.60
N ILE A 293 38.71 1.42 4.63
CA ILE A 293 37.85 0.44 5.30
C ILE A 293 36.75 -0.06 4.33
N ALA A 294 36.13 0.85 3.56
CA ALA A 294 35.06 0.51 2.62
C ALA A 294 35.52 -0.40 1.47
N THR A 295 36.73 -0.17 0.96
CA THR A 295 37.37 -0.95 -0.11
C THR A 295 38.06 -2.22 0.38
N GLY A 296 38.10 -2.43 1.70
CA GLY A 296 38.69 -3.63 2.31
C GLY A 296 40.22 -3.62 2.40
N VAL A 297 40.86 -2.46 2.21
CA VAL A 297 42.31 -2.27 2.42
C VAL A 297 42.64 -2.33 3.92
N ILE A 298 41.76 -1.81 4.77
CA ILE A 298 41.86 -1.88 6.23
C ILE A 298 40.70 -2.74 6.76
N PRO A 299 40.95 -3.68 7.68
CA PRO A 299 39.89 -4.45 8.31
C PRO A 299 38.97 -3.54 9.13
N ALA A 300 37.67 -3.66 8.93
CA ALA A 300 36.68 -2.96 9.74
C ALA A 300 36.73 -3.47 11.19
N PRO A 301 36.56 -2.60 12.20
CA PRO A 301 36.47 -3.04 13.58
C PRO A 301 35.28 -3.98 13.77
N THR A 302 35.53 -5.12 14.42
CA THR A 302 34.51 -6.09 14.81
C THR A 302 33.68 -5.51 15.94
N VAL A 303 32.54 -4.91 15.60
CA VAL A 303 31.51 -4.56 16.58
C VAL A 303 30.64 -5.79 16.78
N GLU A 304 30.58 -6.32 18.00
CA GLU A 304 29.63 -7.39 18.34
C GLU A 304 28.21 -6.91 18.04
N LYS A 305 27.56 -7.59 17.09
CA LYS A 305 26.23 -7.23 16.63
C LYS A 305 25.20 -7.93 17.53
N ASP A 306 24.74 -7.27 18.59
CA ASP A 306 23.52 -7.70 19.26
C ASP A 306 22.33 -7.50 18.30
N THR A 307 21.90 -8.59 17.66
CA THR A 307 20.83 -8.58 16.67
C THR A 307 19.46 -8.32 17.28
N ALA A 308 19.25 -8.63 18.57
CA ALA A 308 17.98 -8.39 19.24
C ALA A 308 17.80 -6.89 19.55
N ALA A 309 18.85 -6.24 20.07
CA ALA A 309 18.82 -4.79 20.32
C ALA A 309 18.64 -3.97 19.03
N ARG A 310 19.22 -4.41 17.90
CA ARG A 310 19.06 -3.74 16.58
C ARG A 310 17.68 -3.92 15.96
N ARG A 311 16.89 -4.89 16.41
CA ARG A 311 15.50 -5.07 15.96
C ARG A 311 14.53 -4.13 16.65
N ASP A 312 14.91 -3.49 17.75
CA ASP A 312 14.07 -2.51 18.43
C ASP A 312 13.88 -1.28 17.52
N PRO A 313 12.65 -0.95 17.11
CA PRO A 313 12.37 0.27 16.36
C PRO A 313 12.92 1.55 17.02
N ARG A 314 13.04 1.56 18.35
CA ARG A 314 13.59 2.70 19.10
C ARG A 314 15.07 2.92 18.83
N ALA A 315 15.85 1.85 18.68
CA ALA A 315 17.27 1.95 18.36
C ALA A 315 17.48 2.61 16.99
N LEU A 316 16.58 2.31 16.03
CA LEU A 316 16.60 2.94 14.72
C LEU A 316 16.29 4.44 14.78
N LEU A 317 15.39 4.87 15.68
CA LEU A 317 14.93 6.27 15.80
C LEU A 317 15.74 7.13 16.79
N ALA A 318 16.66 6.54 17.55
CA ALA A 318 17.41 7.24 18.59
C ALA A 318 18.30 8.39 18.06
N PRO A 319 19.02 8.24 16.93
CA PRO A 319 19.79 9.35 16.36
C PRO A 319 18.91 10.53 15.94
N GLU A 320 17.74 10.27 15.37
CA GLU A 320 16.76 11.30 14.98
C GLU A 320 16.26 12.07 16.19
N TRP A 321 15.96 11.33 17.26
CA TRP A 321 15.54 11.92 18.52
C TRP A 321 16.63 12.84 19.10
N ALA A 322 17.90 12.42 19.06
CA ALA A 322 19.01 13.21 19.56
C ALA A 322 19.18 14.55 18.83
N VAL A 323 18.96 14.58 17.50
CA VAL A 323 19.03 15.80 16.69
C VAL A 323 17.82 16.70 16.93
N LEU A 324 16.60 16.14 16.92
CA LEU A 324 15.36 16.92 17.04
C LEU A 324 15.09 17.42 18.46
N SER A 325 15.70 16.80 19.47
CA SER A 325 15.59 17.23 20.87
C SER A 325 16.54 18.37 21.24
N ASP A 326 17.58 18.62 20.44
CA ASP A 326 18.58 19.65 20.71
C ASP A 326 18.44 20.82 19.74
N ARG A 327 18.08 21.99 20.28
CA ARG A 327 17.92 23.24 19.53
C ARG A 327 19.14 23.65 18.75
N SER A 328 20.33 23.45 19.29
CA SER A 328 21.57 23.79 18.60
C SER A 328 21.77 22.93 17.34
N LYS A 329 21.42 21.64 17.43
CA LYS A 329 21.63 20.66 16.37
C LYS A 329 20.66 20.85 15.20
N TYR A 330 19.36 20.85 15.46
CA TYR A 330 18.40 20.95 14.34
C TYR A 330 18.43 22.33 13.65
N THR A 331 18.85 23.40 14.34
CA THR A 331 19.01 24.72 13.70
C THR A 331 20.27 24.80 12.85
N LYS A 332 21.39 24.19 13.27
CA LYS A 332 22.62 24.08 12.47
C LYS A 332 22.36 23.42 11.11
N HIS A 333 21.56 22.35 11.09
CA HIS A 333 21.31 21.56 9.89
C HIS A 333 20.13 22.04 9.02
N SER A 334 19.39 23.06 9.47
CA SER A 334 18.16 23.57 8.84
C SER A 334 18.36 24.19 7.44
N GLY A 335 19.62 24.45 7.04
CA GLY A 335 19.98 24.99 5.72
C GLY A 335 20.23 23.93 4.63
N SER A 336 20.25 22.64 4.98
CA SER A 336 20.56 21.57 4.01
C SER A 336 19.42 21.32 3.01
N ALA A 337 19.73 20.75 1.85
CA ALA A 337 18.75 20.49 0.78
C ALA A 337 17.59 19.56 1.21
N ASP A 338 17.82 18.71 2.22
CA ASP A 338 16.90 17.64 2.62
C ASP A 338 16.30 17.83 4.03
N PHE A 339 16.72 18.85 4.78
CA PHE A 339 16.23 19.11 6.14
C PHE A 339 16.05 20.60 6.42
N LYS A 340 14.88 20.97 6.97
CA LYS A 340 14.59 22.32 7.48
C LYS A 340 13.72 22.21 8.72
N ALA A 341 14.22 22.72 9.85
CA ALA A 341 13.51 22.75 11.12
C ALA A 341 13.64 24.11 11.81
N ALA A 342 12.58 24.54 12.49
CA ALA A 342 12.52 25.80 13.21
C ALA A 342 11.79 25.64 14.55
N PRO A 343 12.27 26.29 15.63
CA PRO A 343 11.53 26.34 16.88
C PRO A 343 10.22 27.10 16.70
N ARG A 344 9.18 26.69 17.43
CA ARG A 344 7.90 27.39 17.50
C ARG A 344 7.52 27.64 18.96
N ASP A 345 6.78 28.70 19.18
CA ASP A 345 6.30 29.04 20.50
C ASP A 345 5.27 28.00 20.97
N VAL A 346 5.42 27.61 22.24
CA VAL A 346 4.43 26.76 22.89
C VAL A 346 3.25 27.62 23.31
N ALA A 347 2.06 27.27 22.83
CA ALA A 347 0.82 27.91 23.24
C ALA A 347 0.68 27.89 24.78
N GLU A 348 0.21 28.99 25.36
CA GLU A 348 0.16 29.21 26.81
C GLU A 348 -0.49 28.05 27.57
N ALA A 349 -1.61 27.54 27.06
CA ALA A 349 -2.35 26.41 27.64
C ALA A 349 -1.57 25.08 27.70
N LEU A 350 -0.50 24.93 26.90
CA LEU A 350 0.29 23.70 26.78
C LEU A 350 1.63 23.77 27.52
N ARG A 351 2.05 24.94 28.00
CA ARG A 351 3.36 25.13 28.67
C ARG A 351 3.56 24.24 29.90
N ALA A 352 2.48 23.85 30.59
CA ALA A 352 2.56 22.94 31.73
C ALA A 352 2.95 21.48 31.36
N ARG A 353 2.90 21.11 30.07
CA ARG A 353 3.14 19.73 29.60
C ARG A 353 4.09 19.62 28.41
N VAL A 354 4.37 20.72 27.72
CA VAL A 354 5.17 20.76 26.49
C VAL A 354 6.31 21.73 26.69
N THR A 355 7.54 21.23 26.67
CA THR A 355 8.76 22.01 26.88
C THR A 355 9.19 22.76 25.62
N ALA A 356 9.01 22.15 24.45
CA ALA A 356 9.41 22.72 23.16
C ALA A 356 8.51 22.22 22.03
N VAL A 357 8.34 23.04 21.00
CA VAL A 357 7.72 22.66 19.72
C VAL A 357 8.72 22.96 18.61
N VAL A 358 8.95 21.97 17.74
CA VAL A 358 9.82 22.09 16.58
C VAL A 358 8.97 21.85 15.34
N ALA A 359 8.91 22.84 14.44
CA ALA A 359 8.31 22.69 13.13
C ALA A 359 9.36 22.15 12.16
N VAL A 360 9.10 20.98 11.57
CA VAL A 360 9.93 20.41 10.51
C VAL A 360 9.26 20.70 9.18
N GLU A 361 9.80 21.65 8.43
CA GLU A 361 9.23 22.15 7.17
C GLU A 361 9.63 21.26 5.99
N ARG A 362 10.84 20.70 6.04
CA ARG A 362 11.36 19.80 5.02
C ARG A 362 12.12 18.68 5.69
N LEU A 363 11.85 17.46 5.26
CA LEU A 363 12.47 16.25 5.78
C LEU A 363 12.47 15.19 4.71
N LYS A 364 13.63 14.56 4.52
CA LYS A 364 13.77 13.34 3.73
C LYS A 364 13.56 12.14 4.66
N LYS A 365 12.58 11.31 4.34
CA LYS A 365 12.36 10.01 4.95
C LYS A 365 12.75 8.94 3.94
N VAL A 366 13.53 7.96 4.36
CA VAL A 366 13.87 6.81 3.52
C VAL A 366 13.17 5.59 4.08
N ASN A 367 12.45 4.87 3.23
CA ASN A 367 11.74 3.65 3.60
C ASN A 367 12.24 2.49 2.73
N ALA A 368 12.36 1.30 3.33
CA ALA A 368 12.65 0.06 2.63
C ALA A 368 11.51 -0.93 2.86
N PHE A 369 11.10 -1.60 1.79
CA PHE A 369 10.10 -2.65 1.82
C PHE A 369 10.77 -3.99 2.17
N ILE A 370 10.45 -4.55 3.35
CA ILE A 370 11.06 -5.79 3.84
C ILE A 370 10.15 -7.01 3.66
N GLY A 371 8.89 -6.80 3.28
CA GLY A 371 7.95 -7.89 3.06
C GLY A 371 6.53 -7.46 3.38
N PHE A 372 5.66 -8.43 3.60
CA PHE A 372 4.28 -8.18 3.97
C PHE A 372 3.71 -9.39 4.70
N THR A 373 2.71 -9.16 5.54
CA THR A 373 1.94 -10.23 6.17
C THR A 373 0.54 -10.30 5.56
N ARG A 374 -0.16 -11.41 5.80
CA ARG A 374 -1.56 -11.59 5.41
C ARG A 374 -2.35 -12.03 6.64
N ILE A 375 -3.65 -11.77 6.64
CA ILE A 375 -4.62 -12.12 7.70
C ILE A 375 -4.41 -11.27 8.97
N ASP A 376 -3.22 -11.34 9.55
CA ASP A 376 -2.83 -10.63 10.75
C ASP A 376 -1.76 -9.57 10.42
N ALA A 377 -1.92 -8.38 10.97
CA ALA A 377 -0.95 -7.29 10.81
C ALA A 377 0.29 -7.55 11.67
N PHE A 378 1.45 -7.09 11.19
CA PHE A 378 2.75 -7.34 11.81
C PHE A 378 2.83 -6.88 13.28
N ASP A 379 2.16 -5.78 13.62
CA ASP A 379 2.14 -5.16 14.96
C ASP A 379 1.20 -5.85 15.97
N ARG A 380 0.46 -6.88 15.55
CA ARG A 380 -0.57 -7.54 16.36
C ARG A 380 -0.19 -8.94 16.84
N ILE A 381 0.96 -9.45 16.44
CA ILE A 381 1.38 -10.84 16.69
C ILE A 381 2.85 -10.90 17.10
N ASP A 382 3.16 -11.74 18.09
CA ASP A 382 4.51 -11.84 18.65
C ASP A 382 5.47 -12.63 17.73
N ASP A 383 4.94 -13.47 16.84
CA ASP A 383 5.68 -14.28 15.85
C ASP A 383 5.67 -13.65 14.44
N ALA A 384 5.46 -12.33 14.35
CA ALA A 384 5.29 -11.61 13.10
C ALA A 384 6.43 -11.84 12.09
N PHE A 385 7.66 -12.01 12.58
CA PHE A 385 8.86 -12.22 11.78
C PHE A 385 8.80 -13.52 10.96
N ASP A 386 8.30 -14.60 11.54
CA ASP A 386 8.21 -15.90 10.88
C ASP A 386 7.05 -15.95 9.86
N ARG A 387 6.14 -14.98 9.93
CA ARG A 387 4.96 -14.86 9.06
C ARG A 387 5.12 -13.85 7.92
N VAL A 388 6.27 -13.18 7.82
CA VAL A 388 6.55 -12.27 6.70
C VAL A 388 6.73 -13.08 5.43
N ALA A 389 5.90 -12.80 4.42
CA ALA A 389 6.01 -13.44 3.13
C ALA A 389 7.33 -13.03 2.43
N PRO A 390 8.09 -13.99 1.86
CA PRO A 390 9.38 -13.72 1.26
C PRO A 390 9.25 -12.86 0.00
N LEU A 391 10.25 -12.01 -0.23
CA LEU A 391 10.37 -11.15 -1.41
C LEU A 391 10.91 -11.88 -2.64
N THR A 392 11.65 -12.97 -2.43
CA THR A 392 12.31 -13.75 -3.48
C THR A 392 12.12 -15.24 -3.24
N ARG A 393 12.25 -16.05 -4.29
CA ARG A 393 12.13 -17.51 -4.19
C ARG A 393 13.17 -18.16 -3.25
N SER A 394 14.36 -17.58 -3.17
CA SER A 394 15.43 -18.04 -2.27
C SER A 394 15.24 -17.57 -0.82
N GLY A 395 14.31 -16.66 -0.56
CA GLY A 395 14.19 -15.95 0.72
C GLY A 395 15.36 -14.98 1.01
N ARG A 396 16.35 -14.88 0.12
CA ARG A 396 17.59 -14.11 0.31
C ARG A 396 17.75 -13.08 -0.82
N PRO A 397 17.10 -11.92 -0.73
CA PRO A 397 17.27 -10.87 -1.72
C PRO A 397 18.68 -10.28 -1.68
N HIS A 398 19.18 -9.85 -2.85
CA HIS A 398 20.42 -9.08 -2.96
C HIS A 398 20.20 -7.56 -2.85
N TRP A 399 18.97 -7.11 -3.07
CA TRP A 399 18.55 -5.73 -2.96
C TRP A 399 17.08 -5.68 -2.56
N VAL A 400 16.62 -4.57 -2.00
CA VAL A 400 15.21 -4.35 -1.67
C VAL A 400 14.66 -3.06 -2.27
N PRO A 401 13.36 -3.00 -2.61
CA PRO A 401 12.72 -1.76 -3.00
C PRO A 401 12.73 -0.75 -1.85
N ALA A 402 13.09 0.49 -2.16
CA ALA A 402 13.12 1.59 -1.22
C ALA A 402 12.59 2.88 -1.86
N THR A 403 12.08 3.80 -1.03
CA THR A 403 11.59 5.11 -1.47
C THR A 403 12.25 6.21 -0.65
N GLU A 404 12.45 7.36 -1.30
CA GLU A 404 12.81 8.60 -0.63
C GLU A 404 11.58 9.52 -0.65
N ASP A 405 10.93 9.67 0.49
CA ASP A 405 9.79 10.54 0.65
C ASP A 405 10.30 11.91 1.14
N ARG A 406 10.04 12.96 0.39
CA ARG A 406 10.24 14.34 0.85
C ARG A 406 8.89 14.84 1.36
N GLY A 407 8.87 15.48 2.52
CA GLY A 407 7.65 15.86 3.27
C GLY A 407 6.58 16.71 2.55
N GLU A 408 6.74 17.03 1.26
CA GLU A 408 5.67 17.58 0.43
C GLU A 408 4.94 16.43 -0.28
N GLY A 409 3.68 16.20 0.08
CA GLY A 409 2.80 15.21 -0.55
C GLY A 409 2.45 15.55 -2.00
N GLY A 410 3.45 15.59 -2.88
CA GLY A 410 3.27 15.69 -4.32
C GLY A 410 2.72 14.38 -4.87
N VAL A 411 1.42 14.18 -4.77
CA VAL A 411 0.70 13.24 -5.63
C VAL A 411 0.93 13.71 -7.08
N PRO A 412 1.58 12.93 -7.96
CA PRO A 412 1.68 13.33 -9.36
C PRO A 412 0.26 13.53 -9.90
N PRO A 413 -0.04 14.66 -10.57
CA PRO A 413 -1.39 14.96 -11.02
C PRO A 413 -1.87 13.88 -11.97
N VAL A 414 -2.76 13.02 -11.50
CA VAL A 414 -3.61 12.21 -12.37
C VAL A 414 -4.50 13.21 -13.11
N ARG A 415 -4.12 13.53 -14.36
CA ARG A 415 -5.02 14.21 -15.27
C ARG A 415 -6.29 13.37 -15.35
N ARG A 416 -7.39 13.91 -14.81
CA ARG A 416 -8.74 13.48 -15.17
C ARG A 416 -8.87 13.60 -16.69
N ALA A 417 -8.65 12.52 -17.40
CA ALA A 417 -9.15 12.37 -18.76
C ALA A 417 -10.68 12.37 -18.65
N GLY A 418 -11.29 13.45 -19.12
CA GLY A 418 -12.72 13.64 -19.06
C GLY A 418 -13.50 12.63 -19.91
N GLY A 419 -14.76 12.43 -19.52
CA GLY A 419 -15.81 12.04 -20.44
C GLY A 419 -16.19 10.56 -20.44
N CYS A 420 -16.99 10.14 -19.46
CA CYS A 420 -17.97 9.09 -19.69
C CYS A 420 -19.35 9.58 -19.25
N ARG A 421 -20.18 9.93 -20.25
CA ARG A 421 -21.62 10.11 -20.09
C ARG A 421 -22.23 8.76 -19.71
N VAL A 422 -22.90 8.69 -18.57
CA VAL A 422 -23.89 7.64 -18.31
C VAL A 422 -25.26 8.30 -18.38
N GLY A 423 -25.94 8.06 -19.50
CA GLY A 423 -27.38 8.25 -19.58
C GLY A 423 -28.08 7.00 -19.05
N SER A 424 -28.95 7.16 -18.06
CA SER A 424 -30.37 6.76 -18.16
C SER A 424 -31.13 7.00 -16.86
N ARG A 425 -31.95 8.05 -16.90
CA ARG A 425 -33.35 8.12 -16.46
C ARG A 425 -33.70 7.56 -15.07
N CYS A 426 -33.79 8.47 -14.10
CA CYS A 426 -34.90 8.49 -13.14
C CYS A 426 -35.76 9.73 -13.45
N ALA A 427 -37.06 9.53 -13.67
CA ALA A 427 -38.02 10.56 -14.01
C ALA A 427 -38.78 11.05 -12.76
N GLY A 428 -39.15 12.34 -12.77
CA GLY A 428 -40.04 13.03 -11.81
C GLY A 428 -39.28 13.97 -10.87
N ALA A 429 -38.92 15.20 -11.27
CA ALA A 429 -39.75 16.43 -11.32
C ALA A 429 -40.29 16.82 -9.93
N ALA A 430 -40.19 18.05 -9.41
CA ALA A 430 -39.73 19.37 -9.85
C ALA A 430 -39.40 20.18 -8.56
N GLY A 431 -38.41 21.08 -8.54
CA GLY A 431 -38.57 22.52 -8.84
C GLY A 431 -38.14 23.32 -7.58
N LEU A 432 -37.03 24.07 -7.65
CA LEU A 432 -36.95 25.55 -7.79
C LEU A 432 -37.42 26.29 -6.52
N GLY A 433 -36.71 27.26 -5.93
CA GLY A 433 -35.53 28.03 -6.31
C GLY A 433 -34.92 28.71 -5.05
N SER A 434 -33.64 29.06 -5.09
CA SER A 434 -33.10 30.41 -5.37
C SER A 434 -33.22 31.41 -4.20
N LEU A 435 -32.07 31.65 -3.53
CA LEU A 435 -31.32 32.93 -3.36
C LEU A 435 -32.08 34.28 -3.53
N PRO A 436 -31.46 35.46 -3.24
CA PRO A 436 -30.62 35.95 -2.13
C PRO A 436 -31.02 37.41 -1.71
N ALA A 437 -30.32 38.04 -0.75
CA ALA A 437 -30.16 39.50 -0.59
C ALA A 437 -29.20 39.74 0.60
N SER A 438 -28.33 40.76 0.67
CA SER A 438 -28.32 42.09 0.06
C SER A 438 -26.95 42.75 0.23
N SER A 439 -26.53 43.57 -0.75
CA SER A 439 -26.26 44.98 -0.47
C SER A 439 -26.39 45.83 -1.74
N GLN A 440 -27.37 46.75 -1.68
CA GLN A 440 -27.46 48.06 -2.36
C GLN A 440 -27.69 48.00 -3.89
N ALA A 441 -28.63 48.75 -4.50
CA ALA A 441 -29.32 49.95 -4.08
C ALA A 441 -30.65 50.14 -4.86
N GLU A 442 -31.49 51.02 -4.30
CA GLU A 442 -32.54 51.85 -4.93
C GLU A 442 -33.95 51.29 -5.24
N LEU A 443 -34.89 51.96 -4.55
CA LEU A 443 -36.37 52.04 -4.54
C LEU A 443 -37.01 52.45 -5.90
N PRO A 444 -38.36 52.61 -6.02
CA PRO A 444 -39.51 52.03 -5.29
C PRO A 444 -40.71 51.59 -6.18
N ALA A 445 -41.76 51.10 -5.50
CA ALA A 445 -43.20 51.15 -5.84
C ALA A 445 -43.70 50.13 -6.88
N SER A 446 -44.84 49.44 -6.75
CA SER A 446 -45.93 49.39 -5.76
C SER A 446 -46.87 48.22 -6.14
N TYR A 447 -47.83 47.90 -5.25
CA TYR A 447 -49.19 47.40 -5.56
C TYR A 447 -49.54 45.89 -5.41
N GLN A 448 -50.28 45.63 -4.31
CA GLN A 448 -51.55 44.85 -4.14
C GLN A 448 -51.70 43.42 -4.70
N ARG A 449 -52.49 42.49 -4.14
CA ARG A 449 -53.19 42.15 -2.87
C ARG A 449 -54.12 40.95 -3.24
N HIS A 450 -54.57 40.21 -2.22
CA HIS A 450 -55.65 39.18 -2.19
C HIS A 450 -55.28 37.75 -2.65
N GLY A 451 -55.68 36.66 -1.97
CA GLY A 451 -56.45 36.46 -0.74
C GLY A 451 -57.33 35.18 -0.78
N GLY A 452 -57.28 34.35 0.28
CA GLY A 452 -58.32 33.37 0.68
C GLY A 452 -58.20 31.94 0.13
N ARG A 453 -58.63 30.85 0.79
CA ARG A 453 -59.35 30.59 2.07
C ARG A 453 -59.30 29.06 2.37
N HIS A 454 -59.18 28.69 3.67
CA HIS A 454 -59.93 27.67 4.48
C HIS A 454 -60.26 26.26 3.91
N ARG A 455 -60.32 25.10 4.62
CA ARG A 455 -60.26 24.55 6.02
C ARG A 455 -60.56 23.00 5.90
N PRO A 456 -60.85 22.15 6.93
CA PRO A 456 -59.98 21.58 7.99
C PRO A 456 -60.22 20.07 8.36
N GLY A 457 -59.49 19.55 9.37
CA GLY A 457 -59.94 18.55 10.38
C GLY A 457 -59.38 17.11 10.25
N ARG A 458 -59.07 16.32 11.30
CA ARG A 458 -59.12 16.43 12.79
C ARG A 458 -58.42 15.18 13.43
N THR A 459 -57.65 15.37 14.53
CA THR A 459 -57.44 14.57 15.81
C THR A 459 -57.09 13.05 15.80
N VAL A 460 -55.95 12.50 16.32
CA VAL A 460 -55.33 12.33 17.71
C VAL A 460 -55.94 11.13 18.51
N PRO A 461 -55.20 10.17 19.18
CA PRO A 461 -54.26 10.30 20.35
C PRO A 461 -52.96 9.41 20.34
N CYS A 462 -51.78 9.78 20.91
CA CYS A 462 -51.28 9.84 22.33
C CYS A 462 -51.46 8.52 23.14
N SER A 463 -50.50 7.92 23.89
CA SER A 463 -49.16 8.23 24.49
C SER A 463 -48.69 6.95 25.30
N PRO A 464 -47.67 6.87 26.22
CA PRO A 464 -46.52 7.75 26.58
C PRO A 464 -45.19 7.02 27.02
N LEU A 465 -44.23 7.81 27.57
CA LEU A 465 -43.12 7.50 28.52
C LEU A 465 -41.77 7.00 27.94
N LEU A 466 -40.55 7.49 28.25
CA LEU A 466 -39.92 8.44 29.20
C LEU A 466 -38.61 8.96 28.53
N GLY A 467 -38.19 10.23 28.63
CA GLY A 467 -37.31 10.75 29.68
C GLY A 467 -36.00 11.34 29.11
N HIS A 468 -35.85 12.67 29.26
CA HIS A 468 -34.78 13.63 28.86
C HIS A 468 -33.35 13.35 29.39
N PRO A 469 -32.34 14.27 29.23
CA PRO A 469 -31.82 15.00 28.05
C PRO A 469 -30.26 14.94 27.99
N HIS A 470 -29.60 15.46 26.94
CA HIS A 470 -28.43 16.36 27.10
C HIS A 470 -27.99 17.00 25.78
N ALA A 471 -27.66 18.29 25.91
CA ALA A 471 -27.27 19.32 24.96
C ALA A 471 -26.28 18.94 23.84
N ARG A 472 -26.50 19.55 22.67
CA ARG A 472 -25.48 19.76 21.61
C ARG A 472 -24.58 20.94 21.97
N PRO A 473 -23.25 20.87 21.73
CA PRO A 473 -22.41 22.04 21.53
C PRO A 473 -22.17 22.31 20.02
N PRO A 474 -21.73 23.53 19.66
CA PRO A 474 -21.76 24.06 18.30
C PRO A 474 -20.56 23.62 17.44
N ALA A 475 -20.74 23.74 16.12
CA ALA A 475 -19.75 23.45 15.09
C ALA A 475 -18.51 24.35 15.18
N HIS A 476 -17.32 23.76 15.09
CA HIS A 476 -16.04 24.44 14.82
C HIS A 476 -15.40 23.89 13.52
N PRO A 477 -14.53 24.68 12.85
CA PRO A 477 -14.14 24.46 11.46
C PRO A 477 -12.93 23.52 11.30
N ARG A 478 -12.99 22.71 10.24
CA ARG A 478 -11.90 22.02 9.50
C ARG A 478 -10.85 21.29 10.36
N ASP A 479 -11.07 19.98 10.51
CA ASP A 479 -10.10 19.03 11.06
C ASP A 479 -8.81 18.97 10.21
N VAL A 480 -7.68 19.12 10.89
CA VAL A 480 -6.34 18.77 10.42
C VAL A 480 -6.08 17.33 10.88
N ASP A 481 -5.70 16.43 9.97
CA ASP A 481 -5.34 15.06 10.33
C ASP A 481 -4.09 15.05 11.22
N VAL A 482 -4.24 14.54 12.45
CA VAL A 482 -3.17 14.42 13.46
C VAL A 482 -2.73 12.96 13.54
N GLU A 483 -1.49 12.67 13.15
CA GLU A 483 -0.87 11.35 13.32
C GLU A 483 -0.20 11.29 14.71
N TRP A 484 -0.57 10.30 15.53
CA TRP A 484 -0.02 10.10 16.87
C TRP A 484 1.03 8.99 16.86
N LEU A 485 2.28 9.33 17.20
CA LEU A 485 3.27 8.32 17.61
C LEU A 485 2.93 7.85 19.03
N ARG A 486 2.39 6.63 19.15
CA ARG A 486 2.17 5.94 20.43
C ARG A 486 3.17 4.79 20.55
N LEU A 487 4.07 4.88 21.53
CA LEU A 487 4.83 3.75 22.06
C LEU A 487 4.74 3.85 23.60
N GLY A 488 4.27 2.78 24.26
CA GLY A 488 4.33 2.65 25.73
C GLY A 488 5.80 2.65 26.19
N GLU A 489 6.21 2.96 27.42
CA GLU A 489 5.57 3.03 28.74
C GLU A 489 6.31 4.08 29.59
N SER A 490 5.71 4.44 30.74
CA SER A 490 6.34 5.02 31.93
C SER A 490 7.52 5.98 31.74
N GLU A 491 7.30 7.12 31.13
CA GLU A 491 7.63 8.45 31.67
C GLU A 491 7.21 9.50 30.63
N ARG A 492 6.57 10.57 31.13
CA ARG A 492 5.77 11.48 30.31
C ARG A 492 6.64 12.43 29.49
N THR A 493 6.66 12.24 28.17
CA THR A 493 6.81 13.37 27.23
C THR A 493 6.13 13.02 25.90
N HIS A 494 5.01 13.69 25.59
CA HIS A 494 4.30 13.53 24.32
C HIS A 494 4.71 14.66 23.36
N LEU A 495 5.38 14.33 22.26
CA LEU A 495 5.64 15.26 21.16
C LEU A 495 4.55 15.12 20.09
N ARG A 496 3.98 16.24 19.66
CA ARG A 496 2.88 16.32 18.69
C ARG A 496 3.41 17.00 17.44
N VAL A 497 3.49 16.25 16.33
CA VAL A 497 3.90 16.80 15.03
C VAL A 497 2.63 17.28 14.32
N ALA A 498 2.52 18.58 14.08
CA ALA A 498 1.45 19.18 13.29
C ALA A 498 1.97 19.44 11.87
N ARG A 499 1.28 18.92 10.85
CA ARG A 499 1.47 19.31 9.45
C ARG A 499 0.53 20.49 9.14
N HIS A 500 1.04 21.51 8.46
CA HIS A 500 0.24 22.65 8.00
C HIS A 500 -0.26 22.45 6.57
#